data_AF-A0A526QEN4-F1
#
_entry.id   AF-A0A526QEN4-F1
#
_cell.length_a   1.000
_cell.length_b   1.000
_cell.length_c   1.000
_cell.angle_alpha   90.00
_cell.angle_beta   90.00
_cell.angle_gamma   90.00
#
_symmetry.space_group_name_H-M   'P 1'
#
loop_
_entity.id
_entity.type
_entity.pdbx_description
1 polymer ?
#
loop_
_entity_poly.entity_id
_entity_poly.type
_entity_poly.pdbx_seq_one_letter_code
_entity_poly.pdbx_strand_id
1 'polypeptide(L)'
;FWGFGLSGVATLVLLLAGVDLVGLITTSPEVREVADTYLPWAAFTALSGVLAFQMDGVFIGATWSRDMRNMMLLSFLAFSAALLTLAPAFGNSGLWASLHVFLLVRGVSLLMVLRVRARTAF
;
A
#
# COMPACT_ATOMS: atom_id res chain seq x y z
N PHE A 1 -0.51 -16.33 2.74
CA PHE A 1 0.87 -16.59 3.19
C PHE A 1 1.90 -16.29 2.11
N TRP A 2 1.84 -16.92 0.93
CA TRP A 2 2.76 -16.65 -0.18
C TRP A 2 2.90 -15.17 -0.57
N GLY A 3 1.79 -14.43 -0.67
CA GLY A 3 1.84 -12.99 -0.98
C GLY A 3 2.68 -12.18 0.00
N PHE A 4 2.53 -12.41 1.32
CA PHE A 4 3.34 -11.74 2.34
C PHE A 4 4.82 -12.12 2.26
N GLY A 5 5.14 -13.38 1.93
CA GLY A 5 6.52 -13.81 1.70
C GLY A 5 7.16 -13.09 0.52
N LEU A 6 6.47 -13.05 -0.63
CA LEU A 6 6.96 -12.35 -1.83
C LEU A 6 7.10 -10.85 -1.60
N SER A 7 6.13 -10.21 -0.93
CA SER A 7 6.24 -8.80 -0.58
C SER A 7 7.39 -8.52 0.38
N GLY A 8 7.64 -9.40 1.36
CA GLY A 8 8.78 -9.27 2.26
C GLY A 8 10.11 -9.35 1.51
N VAL A 9 10.24 -10.31 0.58
CA VAL A 9 11.41 -10.41 -0.29
C VAL A 9 11.55 -9.17 -1.17
N ALA A 10 10.47 -8.69 -1.79
CA ALA A 10 10.51 -7.48 -2.63
C ALA A 10 10.93 -6.24 -1.82
N THR A 11 10.40 -6.07 -0.61
CA THR A 11 10.82 -4.99 0.30
C THR A 11 12.31 -5.12 0.64
N LEU A 12 12.80 -6.31 1.00
CA LEU A 12 14.22 -6.51 1.30
C LEU A 12 15.12 -6.21 0.10
N VAL A 13 14.75 -6.66 -1.09
CA VAL A 13 15.48 -6.38 -2.32
C VAL A 13 15.55 -4.87 -2.57
N LEU A 14 14.43 -4.15 -2.42
CA LEU A 14 14.41 -2.70 -2.61
C LEU A 14 15.21 -1.95 -1.53
N LEU A 15 15.21 -2.43 -0.28
CA LEU A 15 16.00 -1.82 0.79
C LEU A 15 17.51 -2.03 0.60
N LEU A 16 17.92 -3.18 0.05
CA LEU A 16 19.34 -3.52 -0.09
C LEU A 16 19.94 -3.07 -1.43
N ALA A 17 19.15 -3.10 -2.52
CA ALA A 17 19.63 -2.82 -3.87
C ALA A 17 18.94 -1.61 -4.52
N GLY A 18 18.02 -0.93 -3.84
CA GLY A 18 17.22 0.13 -4.44
C GLY A 18 18.03 1.38 -4.82
N VAL A 19 19.07 1.74 -4.07
CA VAL A 19 19.97 2.87 -4.40
C VAL A 19 20.66 2.62 -5.75
N ASP A 20 21.24 1.43 -5.93
CA ASP A 20 21.88 1.04 -7.19
C ASP A 20 20.87 1.03 -8.35
N LEU A 21 19.66 0.54 -8.09
CA LEU A 21 18.58 0.45 -9.08
C LEU A 21 18.11 1.84 -9.53
N VAL A 22 17.98 2.80 -8.60
CA VAL A 22 17.72 4.21 -8.92
C VAL A 22 18.86 4.78 -9.76
N GLY A 23 20.10 4.42 -9.45
CA GLY A 23 21.29 4.81 -10.22
C GLY A 23 21.26 4.39 -11.70
N LEU A 24 20.59 3.28 -12.02
CA LEU A 24 20.40 2.82 -13.39
C LEU A 24 19.31 3.57 -14.16
N ILE A 25 18.34 4.16 -13.45
CA ILE A 25 17.17 4.82 -14.05
C ILE A 25 17.45 6.31 -14.33
N THR A 26 18.17 6.98 -13.43
CA THR A 26 18.42 8.43 -13.53
C THR A 26 19.89 8.76 -13.29
N THR A 27 20.38 9.73 -14.05
CA THR A 27 21.72 10.32 -13.89
C THR A 27 21.71 11.62 -13.08
N SER A 28 20.53 12.19 -12.79
CA SER A 28 20.41 13.44 -12.03
C SER A 28 20.72 13.21 -10.55
N PRO A 29 21.74 13.87 -9.97
CA PRO A 29 22.09 13.74 -8.56
C PRO A 29 20.94 14.15 -7.63
N GLU A 30 20.22 15.22 -7.97
CA GLU A 30 19.09 15.75 -7.19
C GLU A 30 17.95 14.72 -7.09
N VAL A 31 17.67 13.99 -8.18
CA VAL A 31 16.62 12.95 -8.19
C VAL A 31 17.05 11.76 -7.33
N ARG A 32 18.33 11.39 -7.38
CA ARG A 32 18.87 10.27 -6.57
C ARG A 32 18.78 10.55 -5.08
N GLU A 33 19.20 11.74 -4.65
CA GLU A 33 19.15 12.14 -3.24
C GLU A 33 17.72 12.07 -2.67
N VAL A 34 16.74 12.57 -3.43
CA VAL A 34 15.34 12.47 -3.05
C VAL A 34 14.86 11.01 -3.04
N ALA A 35 15.21 10.23 -4.06
CA ALA A 35 14.82 8.83 -4.16
C ALA A 35 15.37 8.00 -2.99
N ASP A 36 16.65 8.16 -2.63
CA ASP A 36 17.30 7.46 -1.52
C ASP A 36 16.63 7.80 -0.18
N THR A 37 16.26 9.07 0.01
CA THR A 37 15.55 9.54 1.21
C THR A 37 14.20 8.83 1.38
N TYR A 38 13.46 8.61 0.29
CA TYR A 38 12.12 8.00 0.33
C TYR A 38 12.09 6.51 -0.04
N LEU A 39 13.23 5.91 -0.35
CA LEU A 39 13.35 4.51 -0.74
C LEU A 39 12.76 3.56 0.32
N PRO A 40 12.95 3.75 1.64
CA PRO A 40 12.35 2.87 2.64
C PRO A 40 10.81 2.90 2.60
N TRP A 41 10.21 4.06 2.35
CA TRP A 41 8.76 4.20 2.18
C TRP A 41 8.28 3.47 0.93
N ALA A 42 8.96 3.67 -0.20
CA ALA A 42 8.66 2.98 -1.44
C ALA A 42 8.75 1.45 -1.28
N ALA A 43 9.82 0.95 -0.66
CA ALA A 43 10.02 -0.47 -0.39
C ALA A 43 8.93 -1.05 0.52
N PHE A 44 8.51 -0.31 1.55
CA PHE A 44 7.46 -0.73 2.46
C PHE A 44 6.08 -0.87 1.78
N THR A 45 5.88 -0.24 0.63
CA THR A 45 4.61 -0.29 -0.13
C THR A 45 4.24 -1.72 -0.51
N ALA A 46 5.23 -2.55 -0.83
CA ALA A 46 5.00 -3.96 -1.15
C ALA A 46 4.37 -4.71 0.03
N LEU A 47 4.84 -4.46 1.26
CA LEU A 47 4.31 -5.07 2.48
C LEU A 47 2.97 -4.48 2.90
N SER A 48 2.82 -3.15 2.91
CA SER A 48 1.57 -2.51 3.33
C SER A 48 0.42 -2.78 2.35
N GLY A 49 0.73 -2.94 1.06
CA GLY A 49 -0.26 -3.12 -0.01
C GLY A 49 -0.69 -4.55 -0.25
N VAL A 50 0.09 -5.56 0.18
CA VAL A 50 -0.13 -6.96 -0.23
C VAL A 50 -1.51 -7.50 0.16
N LEU A 51 -2.03 -7.10 1.31
CA LEU A 51 -3.35 -7.54 1.75
C LEU A 51 -4.43 -6.90 0.87
N ALA A 52 -4.30 -5.61 0.58
CA ALA A 52 -5.24 -4.89 -0.27
C ALA A 52 -5.30 -5.49 -1.68
N PHE A 53 -4.16 -5.73 -2.32
CA PHE A 53 -4.12 -6.31 -3.67
C PHE A 53 -4.65 -7.75 -3.73
N GLN A 54 -4.37 -8.58 -2.71
CA GLN A 54 -4.96 -9.92 -2.64
C GLN A 54 -6.47 -9.86 -2.49
N MET A 55 -6.98 -8.97 -1.63
CA MET A 55 -8.42 -8.83 -1.42
C MET A 55 -9.12 -8.26 -2.66
N ASP A 56 -8.51 -7.32 -3.38
CA ASP A 56 -9.07 -6.82 -4.64
C ASP A 56 -9.31 -7.98 -5.62
N GLY A 57 -8.33 -8.89 -5.77
CA GLY A 57 -8.47 -10.09 -6.60
C GLY A 57 -9.63 -11.00 -6.15
N VAL A 58 -9.79 -11.23 -4.84
CA VAL A 58 -10.89 -12.04 -4.29
C VAL A 58 -12.26 -11.40 -4.55
N PHE A 59 -12.40 -10.10 -4.28
CA PHE A 59 -13.69 -9.40 -4.41
C PHE A 59 -14.10 -9.22 -5.87
N ILE A 60 -13.13 -8.94 -6.76
CA ILE A 60 -13.36 -8.89 -8.20
C ILE A 60 -13.77 -10.28 -8.69
N GLY A 61 -13.03 -11.34 -8.33
CA GLY A 61 -13.34 -12.72 -8.73
C GLY A 61 -14.69 -13.22 -8.22
N ALA A 62 -15.10 -12.84 -7.01
CA ALA A 62 -16.40 -13.16 -6.43
C ALA A 62 -17.53 -12.23 -6.90
N THR A 63 -17.23 -11.23 -7.73
CA THR A 63 -18.18 -10.20 -8.20
C THR A 63 -18.86 -9.39 -7.08
N TRP A 64 -18.22 -9.26 -5.91
CA TRP A 64 -18.72 -8.51 -4.75
C TRP A 64 -18.45 -7.01 -4.86
N SER A 65 -18.80 -6.41 -6.00
CA SER A 65 -18.48 -5.03 -6.36
C SER A 65 -19.04 -3.99 -5.38
N ARG A 66 -20.23 -4.25 -4.80
CA ARG A 66 -20.85 -3.35 -3.83
C ARG A 66 -20.04 -3.23 -2.55
N ASP A 67 -19.52 -4.34 -2.04
CA ASP A 67 -18.70 -4.35 -0.83
C ASP A 67 -17.34 -3.73 -1.09
N MET A 68 -16.72 -4.08 -2.23
CA MET A 68 -15.45 -3.49 -2.64
C MET A 68 -15.54 -1.97 -2.75
N ARG A 69 -16.58 -1.44 -3.39
CA ARG A 69 -16.83 0.00 -3.50
C ARG A 69 -16.96 0.66 -2.13
N ASN A 70 -17.77 0.08 -1.22
CA ASN A 70 -17.99 0.66 0.10
C ASN A 70 -16.69 0.69 0.92
N MET A 71 -15.87 -0.37 0.86
CA MET A 71 -14.58 -0.41 1.56
C MET A 71 -13.53 0.51 0.93
N MET A 72 -13.59 0.72 -0.39
CA MET A 72 -12.76 1.72 -1.07
C MET A 72 -13.11 3.14 -0.61
N LEU A 73 -14.39 3.48 -0.48
CA LEU A 73 -14.82 4.78 0.05
C LEU A 73 -14.34 4.99 1.48
N LEU A 74 -14.47 3.97 2.35
CA LEU A 74 -13.93 4.02 3.71
C LEU A 74 -12.41 4.28 3.71
N SER A 75 -11.68 3.56 2.85
CA SER A 75 -10.23 3.69 2.73
C SER A 75 -9.84 5.08 2.22
N PHE A 76 -10.59 5.63 1.27
CA PHE A 76 -10.39 6.98 0.75
C PHE A 76 -10.64 8.07 1.81
N LEU A 77 -11.65 7.89 2.68
CA LEU A 77 -11.87 8.80 3.81
C LEU A 77 -10.71 8.73 4.81
N ALA A 78 -10.21 7.54 5.12
CA ALA A 78 -9.05 7.36 5.98
C ALA A 78 -7.77 7.98 5.37
N PHE A 79 -7.56 7.78 4.06
CA PHE A 79 -6.50 8.44 3.30
C PHE A 79 -6.61 9.96 3.38
N SER A 80 -7.79 10.52 3.12
CA SER A 80 -8.02 11.97 3.13
C SER A 80 -7.74 12.56 4.52
N ALA A 81 -8.22 11.89 5.58
CA ALA A 81 -7.93 12.31 6.95
C ALA A 81 -6.43 12.26 7.28
N ALA A 82 -5.74 11.17 6.87
CA ALA A 82 -4.30 11.05 7.04
C ALA A 82 -3.54 12.11 6.23
N LEU A 83 -3.94 12.36 4.98
CA LEU A 83 -3.29 13.33 4.11
C LEU A 83 -3.40 14.75 4.67
N LEU A 84 -4.61 15.15 5.09
CA LEU A 84 -4.87 16.49 5.62
C LEU A 84 -4.20 16.74 6.98
N THR A 85 -3.74 15.70 7.68
CA THR A 85 -3.07 15.82 8.98
C THR A 85 -1.56 15.58 8.90
N LEU A 86 -1.13 14.51 8.22
CA LEU A 86 0.26 14.09 8.16
C LEU A 86 1.07 14.87 7.12
N ALA A 87 0.51 15.19 5.95
CA ALA A 87 1.27 15.90 4.93
C ALA A 87 1.65 17.33 5.35
N PRO A 88 0.77 18.14 6.00
CA PRO A 88 1.18 19.43 6.54
C PRO A 88 2.21 19.31 7.68
N ALA A 89 2.14 18.25 8.49
CA ALA A 89 3.02 18.05 9.64
C ALA A 89 4.41 17.51 9.26
N PHE A 90 4.50 16.65 8.24
CA PHE A 90 5.71 15.88 7.92
C PHE A 90 6.14 15.98 6.45
N GLY A 91 5.52 16.87 5.67
CA GLY A 91 5.81 17.04 4.25
C GLY A 91 5.62 15.74 3.47
N ASN A 92 6.58 15.41 2.61
CA ASN A 92 6.49 14.23 1.74
C ASN A 92 6.51 12.89 2.52
N SER A 93 7.16 12.83 3.69
CA SER A 93 7.06 11.66 4.57
C SER A 93 5.63 11.44 5.05
N GLY A 94 4.89 12.53 5.30
CA GLY A 94 3.47 12.49 5.63
C GLY A 94 2.60 12.01 4.47
N LEU A 95 2.96 12.36 3.23
CA LEU A 95 2.29 11.86 2.03
C LEU A 95 2.47 10.33 1.90
N TRP A 96 3.70 9.83 2.04
CA TRP A 96 3.97 8.39 2.07
C TRP A 96 3.21 7.67 3.18
N ALA A 97 3.25 8.21 4.41
CA ALA A 97 2.50 7.65 5.53
C ALA A 97 1.00 7.57 5.22
N SER A 98 0.43 8.60 4.59
CA SER A 98 -0.99 8.61 4.18
C SER A 98 -1.30 7.51 3.15
N LEU A 99 -0.40 7.28 2.20
CA LEU A 99 -0.52 6.17 1.24
C LEU A 99 -0.48 4.80 1.94
N HIS A 100 0.39 4.60 2.92
CA HIS A 100 0.40 3.35 3.68
C HIS A 100 -0.86 3.15 4.53
N VAL A 101 -1.37 4.22 5.15
CA VAL A 101 -2.67 4.18 5.85
C VAL A 101 -3.77 3.73 4.89
N PHE A 102 -3.84 4.30 3.69
CA PHE A 102 -4.80 3.88 2.67
C PHE A 102 -4.73 2.39 2.36
N LEU A 103 -3.52 1.88 2.07
CA LEU A 103 -3.30 0.48 1.72
C LEU A 103 -3.65 -0.47 2.87
N LEU A 104 -3.25 -0.14 4.09
CA LEU A 104 -3.52 -0.95 5.28
C LEU A 104 -5.01 -0.97 5.60
N VAL A 105 -5.68 0.20 5.61
CA VAL A 105 -7.12 0.29 5.84
C VAL A 105 -7.89 -0.47 4.75
N ARG A 106 -7.48 -0.37 3.48
CA ARG A 106 -8.11 -1.12 2.39
C ARG A 106 -7.98 -2.63 2.59
N GLY A 107 -6.77 -3.12 2.87
CA GLY A 107 -6.55 -4.55 3.10
C GLY A 107 -7.34 -5.08 4.30
N VAL A 108 -7.31 -4.38 5.42
CA VAL A 108 -7.99 -4.80 6.65
C VAL A 108 -9.51 -4.72 6.51
N SER A 109 -10.05 -3.64 5.93
CA SER A 109 -11.50 -3.47 5.73
C SER A 109 -12.10 -4.53 4.81
N LEU A 110 -11.45 -4.84 3.69
CA LEU A 110 -11.87 -5.92 2.81
C LEU A 110 -11.77 -7.29 3.49
N LEU A 111 -10.70 -7.55 4.25
CA LEU A 111 -10.55 -8.80 5.00
C LEU A 111 -11.67 -8.98 6.04
N MET A 112 -12.08 -7.91 6.72
CA MET A 112 -13.20 -7.95 7.66
C MET A 112 -14.51 -8.31 6.96
N VAL A 113 -14.80 -7.69 5.81
CA VAL A 113 -16.02 -7.99 5.04
C VAL A 113 -15.97 -9.40 4.43
N LEU A 114 -14.80 -9.87 3.98
CA LEU A 114 -14.62 -11.23 3.48
C LEU A 114 -15.06 -12.27 4.50
N ARG A 115 -14.66 -12.11 5.77
CA ARG A 115 -15.05 -13.04 6.85
C ARG A 115 -16.56 -13.11 7.05
N VAL A 116 -17.26 -12.00 6.87
CA VAL A 116 -18.73 -11.95 6.96
C VAL A 116 -19.36 -12.60 5.73
N ARG A 117 -18.92 -12.20 4.53
CA ARG A 117 -19.47 -12.71 3.26
C ARG A 117 -19.27 -14.21 3.10
N ALA A 118 -18.11 -14.74 3.48
CA ALA A 118 -17.81 -16.16 3.44
C ALA A 118 -18.75 -17.01 4.31
N ARG A 119 -19.27 -16.47 5.42
CA ARG A 119 -20.24 -17.17 6.29
C ARG A 119 -21.68 -17.13 5.78
N THR A 120 -21.99 -16.19 4.88
CA THR A 120 -23.34 -16.02 4.33
C THR A 120 -23.51 -16.65 2.95
N ALA A 121 -22.39 -16.87 2.25
CA ALA A 121 -22.37 -17.40 0.89
C ALA A 121 -22.21 -18.94 0.85
N PHE A 122 -21.77 -19.55 1.95
CA PHE A 122 -21.56 -20.99 2.14
C PHE A 122 -22.22 -21.41 3.45
#